data_AF-A0A4R2ZWT4-F1
#
_entry.id   AF-A0A4R2ZWT4-F1
#
_cell.length_a   1.000
_cell.length_b   1.000
_cell.length_c   1.000
_cell.angle_alpha   90.00
_cell.angle_beta   90.00
_cell.angle_gamma   90.00
#
_symmetry.space_group_name_H-M   'P 1'
#
loop_
_entity.id
_entity.type
_entity.pdbx_description
1 polymer ?
#
loop_
_entity_poly.entity_id
_entity_poly.type
_entity_poly.pdbx_seq_one_letter_code
_entity_poly.pdbx_strand_id
1 'polypeptide(L)'
;MYISNEEIFMENDKKSLNARVVRYNKHYGFLENPQKFSIESDPHRLVIRNYALRNNRRELYEEYIRNQYPEKVVKELGEFDSCLMYLKFLNKEEAKNWFLSNDTKVVESDIEALENDAILRMLFVEDEQDQKDLLNAEQSYILNRVTPESILKMRDNFWIDTRIC
;
A
#
# COMPACT_ATOMS: atom_id res chain seq x y z
N MET A 1 14.36 24.98 25.82
CA MET A 1 13.21 24.15 25.43
C MET A 1 13.80 22.85 24.90
N TYR A 2 13.77 21.78 25.69
CA TYR A 2 14.29 20.48 25.23
C TYR A 2 13.18 19.79 24.46
N ILE A 3 13.40 19.58 23.16
CA ILE A 3 12.51 18.78 22.32
C ILE A 3 12.73 17.33 22.74
N SER A 4 11.65 16.62 23.05
CA SER A 4 11.71 15.21 23.43
C SER A 4 12.09 14.32 22.24
N ASN A 5 12.66 13.14 22.51
CA ASN A 5 12.99 12.17 21.45
C ASN A 5 11.74 11.72 20.66
N GLU A 6 10.57 11.71 21.30
CA GLU A 6 9.29 11.41 20.65
C GLU A 6 8.89 12.53 19.66
N GLU A 7 9.09 13.80 20.02
CA GLU A 7 8.82 14.93 19.13
C GLU A 7 9.76 14.94 17.91
N ILE A 8 11.04 14.61 18.09
CA ILE A 8 12.01 14.50 16.99
C ILE A 8 11.62 13.35 16.04
N PHE A 9 11.22 12.21 16.59
CA PHE A 9 10.76 11.06 15.80
C PHE A 9 9.52 11.41 14.98
N MET A 10 8.51 12.02 15.61
CA MET A 10 7.27 12.47 14.92
C MET A 10 7.54 13.52 13.83
N GLU A 11 8.51 14.41 14.01
CA GLU A 11 8.84 15.43 13.02
C GLU A 11 9.55 14.82 11.80
N ASN A 12 10.45 13.87 12.00
CA ASN A 12 11.12 13.15 10.92
C ASN A 12 10.14 12.27 10.13
N ASP A 13 9.21 11.65 10.83
CA ASP A 13 8.14 10.84 10.26
C ASP A 13 7.21 11.65 9.34
N LYS A 14 6.79 12.83 9.80
CA LYS A 14 6.01 13.77 8.97
C LYS A 14 6.79 14.24 7.75
N LYS A 15 8.09 14.51 7.88
CA LYS A 15 8.96 14.87 6.75
C LYS A 15 9.06 13.73 5.73
N SER A 16 9.19 12.49 6.20
CA SER A 16 9.22 11.30 5.34
C SER A 16 7.90 11.14 4.57
N LEU A 17 6.75 11.23 5.24
CA LEU A 17 5.44 11.14 4.60
C LEU A 17 5.25 12.24 3.55
N ASN A 18 5.55 13.50 3.88
CA ASN A 18 5.44 14.62 2.96
C ASN A 18 6.34 14.44 1.73
N ALA A 19 7.57 13.94 1.90
CA ALA A 19 8.47 13.65 0.80
C ALA A 19 7.87 12.59 -0.15
N ARG A 20 7.20 11.57 0.40
CA ARG A 20 6.49 10.56 -0.41
C ARG A 20 5.33 11.16 -1.19
N VAL A 21 4.49 11.97 -0.54
CA VAL A 21 3.36 12.66 -1.21
C VAL A 21 3.87 13.53 -2.35
N VAL A 22 4.94 14.30 -2.13
CA VAL A 22 5.55 15.13 -3.18
C VAL A 22 6.09 14.29 -4.34
N ARG A 23 6.77 13.16 -4.05
CA ARG A 23 7.28 12.26 -5.09
C ARG A 23 6.15 11.71 -5.97
N TYR A 24 5.08 11.19 -5.36
CA TYR A 24 3.95 10.65 -6.11
C TYR A 24 3.18 11.76 -6.83
N ASN A 25 3.02 12.94 -6.24
CA ASN A 25 2.36 14.06 -6.92
C ASN A 25 3.15 14.51 -8.15
N LYS A 26 4.48 14.52 -8.09
CA LYS A 26 5.31 14.85 -9.26
C LYS A 26 5.08 13.89 -10.44
N HIS A 27 4.73 12.64 -10.16
CA HIS A 27 4.44 11.64 -11.20
C HIS A 27 3.00 11.72 -11.70
N TYR A 28 2.04 11.86 -10.79
CA TYR A 28 0.61 11.73 -11.09
C TYR A 28 -0.17 13.05 -11.21
N GLY A 29 0.30 14.13 -10.57
CA GLY A 29 -0.38 15.43 -10.54
C GLY A 29 -1.75 15.41 -9.85
N PHE A 30 -1.90 14.60 -8.80
CA PHE A 30 -3.16 14.40 -8.08
C PHE A 30 -3.55 15.59 -7.18
N LEU A 31 -2.61 16.45 -6.78
CA LEU A 31 -2.92 17.67 -6.04
C LEU A 31 -3.60 18.70 -6.95
N GLU A 32 -3.16 18.78 -8.20
CA GLU A 32 -3.71 19.68 -9.20
C GLU A 32 -4.96 19.10 -9.88
N ASN A 33 -5.12 17.77 -9.89
CA ASN A 33 -6.21 17.08 -10.59
C ASN A 33 -6.81 15.90 -9.77
N PRO A 34 -7.27 16.11 -8.53
CA PRO A 34 -7.75 15.02 -7.68
C PRO A 34 -8.91 14.23 -8.30
N GLN A 35 -9.78 14.90 -9.07
CA GLN A 35 -10.93 14.32 -9.75
C GLN A 35 -10.61 13.28 -10.84
N LYS A 36 -9.34 13.14 -11.25
CA LYS A 36 -8.93 12.14 -12.25
C LYS A 36 -8.77 10.73 -11.67
N PHE A 37 -8.72 10.62 -10.35
CA PHE A 37 -8.45 9.36 -9.67
C PHE A 37 -9.72 8.87 -8.99
N SER A 38 -10.00 7.57 -9.13
CA SER A 38 -10.99 6.93 -8.28
C SER A 38 -10.40 6.72 -6.90
N ILE A 39 -11.24 6.54 -5.88
CA ILE A 39 -10.74 6.33 -4.52
C ILE A 39 -9.79 5.12 -4.43
N GLU A 40 -10.05 4.06 -5.19
CA GLU A 40 -9.22 2.85 -5.23
C GLU A 40 -7.81 3.14 -5.74
N SER A 41 -7.68 4.08 -6.69
CA SER A 41 -6.45 4.42 -7.40
C SER A 41 -5.92 5.83 -7.08
N ASP A 42 -6.40 6.49 -6.03
CA ASP A 42 -5.87 7.78 -5.60
C ASP A 42 -4.48 7.59 -4.95
N PRO A 43 -3.39 8.08 -5.58
CA PRO A 43 -2.05 7.91 -5.05
C PRO A 43 -1.85 8.64 -3.71
N HIS A 44 -2.54 9.77 -3.49
CA HIS A 44 -2.47 10.48 -2.21
C HIS A 44 -3.06 9.62 -1.10
N ARG A 45 -4.26 9.08 -1.32
CA ARG A 45 -4.93 8.19 -0.37
C ARG A 45 -4.04 7.00 -0.03
N LEU A 46 -3.47 6.35 -1.04
CA LEU A 46 -2.63 5.16 -0.86
C LEU A 46 -1.37 5.45 -0.03
N VAL A 47 -0.67 6.56 -0.32
CA VAL A 47 0.51 6.98 0.46
C VAL A 47 0.15 7.24 1.93
N ILE A 48 -0.94 7.98 2.20
CA ILE A 48 -1.40 8.26 3.57
C ILE A 48 -1.86 6.97 4.27
N ARG A 49 -2.65 6.14 3.59
CA ARG A 49 -3.16 4.86 4.12
C ARG A 49 -2.03 3.94 4.53
N ASN A 50 -1.02 3.76 3.68
CA ASN A 50 0.08 2.83 3.94
C ASN A 50 0.96 3.31 5.07
N TYR A 51 1.23 4.61 5.14
CA TYR A 51 1.94 5.17 6.26
C TYR A 51 1.15 4.99 7.57
N ALA A 52 -0.16 5.24 7.55
CA ALA A 52 -1.03 5.05 8.71
C ALA A 52 -1.08 3.59 9.18
N LEU A 53 -1.24 2.62 8.27
CA LEU A 53 -1.28 1.19 8.59
C LEU A 53 0.02 0.72 9.28
N ARG A 54 1.18 1.04 8.71
CA ARG A 54 2.49 0.57 9.21
C ARG A 54 2.84 1.16 10.58
N ASN A 55 2.33 2.34 10.87
CA ASN A 55 2.61 3.06 12.12
C ASN A 55 1.43 3.00 13.10
N ASN A 56 0.39 2.21 12.81
CA ASN A 56 -0.82 2.12 13.63
C ASN A 56 -1.46 3.48 13.94
N ARG A 57 -1.50 4.38 12.94
CA ARG A 57 -2.02 5.77 13.02
C ARG A 57 -3.38 5.88 12.34
N ARG A 58 -4.38 5.16 12.86
CA ARG A 58 -5.74 5.15 12.29
C ARG A 58 -6.34 6.56 12.18
N GLU A 59 -6.09 7.41 13.17
CA GLU A 59 -6.59 8.78 13.24
C GLU A 59 -6.09 9.65 12.09
N LEU A 60 -4.85 9.43 11.62
CA LEU A 60 -4.29 10.15 10.48
C LEU A 60 -5.06 9.82 9.19
N TYR A 61 -5.39 8.54 8.99
CA TYR A 61 -6.15 8.12 7.83
C TYR A 61 -7.61 8.57 7.91
N GLU A 62 -8.21 8.53 9.10
CA GLU A 62 -9.55 9.04 9.34
C GLU A 62 -9.69 10.52 9.04
N GLU A 63 -8.76 11.36 9.51
CA GLU A 63 -8.74 12.78 9.21
C GLU A 63 -8.67 13.02 7.68
N TYR A 64 -7.80 12.30 6.99
CA TYR A 64 -7.67 12.38 5.55
C TYR A 64 -8.97 12.01 4.83
N ILE A 65 -9.54 10.83 5.12
CA ILE A 65 -10.75 10.34 4.44
C ILE A 65 -11.96 11.22 4.73
N ARG A 66 -12.13 11.74 5.95
CA ARG A 66 -13.23 12.67 6.26
C ARG A 66 -13.17 13.96 5.45
N ASN A 67 -11.97 14.45 5.17
CA ASN A 67 -11.76 15.68 4.43
C ASN A 67 -11.88 15.49 2.91
N GLN A 68 -11.40 14.35 2.40
CA GLN A 68 -11.32 14.12 0.94
C GLN A 68 -12.47 13.27 0.39
N TYR A 69 -13.00 12.33 1.17
CA TYR A 69 -14.02 11.35 0.76
C TYR A 69 -15.07 11.12 1.87
N PRO A 70 -15.78 12.17 2.32
CA PRO A 70 -16.68 12.11 3.47
C PRO A 70 -17.78 11.03 3.35
N GLU A 71 -18.24 10.76 2.14
CA GLU A 71 -19.25 9.75 1.84
C GLU A 71 -18.72 8.30 1.87
N LYS A 72 -17.40 8.12 1.90
CA LYS A 72 -16.75 6.80 1.93
C LYS A 72 -16.17 6.43 3.29
N VAL A 73 -16.22 7.34 4.27
CA VAL A 73 -15.60 7.19 5.61
C VAL A 73 -15.89 5.83 6.24
N VAL A 74 -17.17 5.43 6.32
CA VAL A 74 -17.55 4.17 6.99
C VAL A 74 -16.91 2.96 6.30
N LYS A 75 -16.95 2.92 4.97
CA LYS A 75 -16.39 1.83 4.18
C LYS A 75 -14.87 1.80 4.30
N GLU A 76 -14.20 2.93 4.07
CA GLU A 76 -12.74 3.01 4.05
C GLU A 76 -12.12 2.74 5.42
N LEU A 77 -12.75 3.21 6.50
CA LEU A 77 -12.28 2.90 7.85
C LEU A 77 -12.52 1.44 8.23
N GLY A 78 -13.64 0.84 7.80
CA GLY A 78 -13.85 -0.60 7.96
C GLY A 78 -12.79 -1.43 7.23
N GLU A 79 -12.45 -1.05 6.00
CA GLU A 79 -11.37 -1.69 5.23
C GLU A 79 -9.98 -1.47 5.84
N PHE A 80 -9.73 -0.28 6.39
CA PHE A 80 -8.50 0.03 7.11
C PHE A 80 -8.36 -0.85 8.34
N ASP A 81 -9.39 -0.91 9.18
CA ASP A 81 -9.39 -1.68 10.43
C ASP A 81 -9.25 -3.18 10.15
N SER A 82 -9.93 -3.68 9.12
CA SER A 82 -9.77 -5.05 8.63
C SER A 82 -8.34 -5.31 8.18
N CYS A 83 -7.77 -4.46 7.32
CA CYS A 83 -6.40 -4.60 6.84
C CYS A 83 -5.40 -4.59 8.00
N LEU A 84 -5.55 -3.66 8.96
CA LEU A 84 -4.67 -3.55 10.13
C LEU A 84 -4.60 -4.84 10.96
N MET A 85 -5.72 -5.57 11.10
CA MET A 85 -5.75 -6.86 11.82
C MET A 85 -4.96 -7.97 11.12
N TYR A 86 -4.91 -7.95 9.79
CA TYR A 86 -4.31 -8.98 8.95
C TYR A 86 -3.00 -8.55 8.28
N LEU A 87 -2.55 -7.33 8.54
CA LEU A 87 -1.29 -6.82 7.99
C LEU A 87 -0.12 -7.48 8.71
N LYS A 88 0.77 -8.12 7.94
CA LYS A 88 1.99 -8.74 8.44
C LYS A 88 3.22 -8.09 7.82
N PHE A 89 4.23 -7.86 8.65
CA PHE A 89 5.57 -7.54 8.20
C PHE A 89 6.42 -8.81 8.22
N LEU A 90 6.87 -9.23 7.05
CA LEU A 90 7.57 -10.48 6.83
C LEU A 90 8.94 -10.21 6.21
N ASN A 91 9.95 -10.97 6.62
CA ASN A 91 11.19 -11.05 5.86
C ASN A 91 11.01 -11.90 4.59
N LYS A 92 12.04 -11.94 3.74
CA LYS A 92 12.03 -12.66 2.46
C LYS A 92 11.69 -14.16 2.57
N GLU A 93 12.24 -14.87 3.55
CA GLU A 93 11.95 -16.31 3.71
C GLU A 93 10.53 -16.53 4.23
N GLU A 94 10.06 -15.70 5.15
CA GLU A 94 8.68 -15.73 5.64
C GLU A 94 7.67 -15.42 4.53
N ALA A 95 7.94 -14.39 3.73
CA ALA A 95 7.12 -14.00 2.59
C ALA A 95 7.07 -15.11 1.53
N LYS A 96 8.23 -15.71 1.21
CA LYS A 96 8.31 -16.86 0.30
C LYS A 96 7.46 -18.03 0.80
N ASN A 97 7.57 -18.38 2.08
CA ASN A 97 6.76 -19.45 2.67
C ASN A 97 5.28 -19.12 2.63
N TRP A 98 4.90 -17.87 2.87
CA TRP A 98 3.51 -17.41 2.78
C TRP A 98 2.98 -17.54 1.35
N PHE A 99 3.72 -17.07 0.33
CA PHE A 99 3.29 -17.20 -1.07
C PHE A 99 3.12 -18.66 -1.51
N LEU A 100 4.04 -19.55 -1.10
CA LEU A 100 3.94 -20.98 -1.42
C LEU A 100 2.75 -21.64 -0.72
N SER A 101 2.53 -21.32 0.56
CA SER A 101 1.46 -21.93 1.36
C SER A 101 0.06 -21.54 0.88
N ASN A 102 -0.07 -20.39 0.21
CA ASN A 102 -1.33 -19.87 -0.34
C ASN A 102 -1.45 -20.07 -1.86
N ASP A 103 -0.53 -20.82 -2.47
CA ASP A 103 -0.45 -21.01 -3.93
C ASP A 103 -0.50 -19.69 -4.74
N THR A 104 0.09 -18.63 -4.21
CA THR A 104 0.02 -17.29 -4.79
C THR A 104 0.69 -17.25 -6.16
N LYS A 105 -0.05 -16.88 -7.20
CA LYS A 105 0.48 -16.73 -8.57
C LYS A 105 0.81 -15.29 -8.93
N VAL A 106 -0.01 -14.34 -8.47
CA VAL A 106 0.13 -12.90 -8.70
C VAL A 106 -0.12 -12.16 -7.40
N VAL A 107 0.69 -11.14 -7.15
CA VAL A 107 0.45 -10.16 -6.10
C VAL A 107 0.24 -8.79 -6.72
N GLU A 108 -0.65 -8.02 -6.14
CA GLU A 108 -0.83 -6.62 -6.44
C GLU A 108 -0.25 -5.78 -5.31
N SER A 109 0.60 -4.84 -5.68
CA SER A 109 1.18 -3.84 -4.80
C SER A 109 0.33 -2.59 -4.88
N ASP A 110 -0.06 -2.05 -3.74
CA ASP A 110 -0.89 -0.85 -3.68
C ASP A 110 -0.16 0.41 -4.19
N ILE A 111 1.15 0.51 -3.94
CA ILE A 111 2.06 1.50 -4.51
C ILE A 111 3.20 0.80 -5.28
N GLU A 112 4.31 1.48 -5.59
CA GLU A 112 5.36 0.95 -6.45
C GLU A 112 5.96 -0.31 -5.82
N ALA A 113 5.88 -1.45 -6.52
CA ALA A 113 6.13 -2.76 -5.91
C ALA A 113 7.56 -2.91 -5.35
N LEU A 114 8.54 -2.19 -5.90
CA LEU A 114 9.93 -2.19 -5.43
C LEU A 114 10.13 -1.45 -4.10
N GLU A 115 9.17 -0.63 -3.68
CA GLU A 115 9.27 0.12 -2.44
C GLU A 115 8.98 -0.77 -1.23
N ASN A 116 9.88 -0.75 -0.24
CA ASN A 116 9.80 -1.63 0.93
C ASN A 116 8.55 -1.41 1.79
N ASP A 117 7.89 -0.27 1.64
CA ASP A 117 6.66 0.09 2.34
C ASP A 117 5.38 -0.06 1.51
N ALA A 118 5.49 -0.64 0.32
CA ALA A 118 4.34 -1.10 -0.42
C ALA A 118 3.72 -2.33 0.26
N ILE A 119 2.39 -2.34 0.34
CA ILE A 119 1.63 -3.45 0.90
C ILE A 119 1.16 -4.32 -0.26
N LEU A 120 1.53 -5.60 -0.19
CA LEU A 120 1.16 -6.59 -1.18
C LEU A 120 -0.15 -7.27 -0.76
N ARG A 121 -1.02 -7.50 -1.73
CA ARG A 121 -2.17 -8.40 -1.61
C ARG A 121 -2.10 -9.49 -2.66
N MET A 122 -2.53 -10.69 -2.30
CA MET A 122 -2.70 -11.77 -3.28
C MET A 122 -3.90 -11.45 -4.19
N LEU A 123 -3.75 -11.76 -5.47
CA LEU A 123 -4.88 -11.83 -6.40
C LEU A 123 -5.26 -13.29 -6.64
N PHE A 124 -6.56 -13.53 -6.75
CA PHE A 124 -7.07 -14.79 -7.27
C PHE A 124 -6.72 -14.91 -8.76
N VAL A 125 -6.30 -16.10 -9.16
CA VAL A 125 -5.91 -16.40 -10.55
C VAL A 125 -6.57 -17.70 -10.95
N GLU A 126 -7.47 -17.63 -11.94
CA GLU A 126 -8.25 -18.80 -12.38
C GLU A 126 -7.40 -19.80 -13.16
N ASP A 127 -6.61 -19.29 -14.12
CA ASP A 127 -5.78 -20.09 -15.00
C ASP A 127 -4.54 -19.31 -15.51
N GLU A 128 -3.75 -19.95 -16.37
CA GLU A 128 -2.55 -19.34 -16.94
C GLU A 128 -2.84 -18.13 -17.85
N GLN A 129 -4.02 -18.07 -18.47
CA GLN A 129 -4.38 -16.95 -19.33
C GLN A 129 -4.75 -15.73 -18.47
N ASP A 130 -5.55 -15.94 -17.42
CA ASP A 130 -5.87 -14.91 -16.44
C ASP A 130 -4.59 -14.35 -15.78
N GLN A 131 -3.64 -15.24 -15.43
CA GLN A 131 -2.33 -14.81 -14.92
C GLN A 131 -1.62 -13.85 -15.88
N LYS A 132 -1.59 -14.19 -17.18
CA LYS A 132 -0.93 -13.37 -18.22
C LYS A 132 -1.66 -12.04 -18.38
N ASP A 133 -2.98 -12.04 -18.37
CA ASP A 133 -3.78 -10.83 -18.54
C ASP A 133 -3.57 -9.86 -17.37
N LEU A 134 -3.52 -10.38 -16.13
CA LEU A 134 -3.21 -9.58 -14.95
C LEU A 134 -1.80 -8.96 -15.01
N LEU A 135 -0.79 -9.71 -15.45
CA LEU A 135 0.60 -9.24 -15.54
C LEU A 135 0.82 -8.28 -16.74
N ASN A 136 0.09 -8.46 -17.83
CA ASN A 136 0.20 -7.63 -19.04
C ASN A 136 -0.67 -6.37 -19.01
N ALA A 137 -1.60 -6.27 -18.06
CA ALA A 137 -2.37 -5.04 -17.84
C ALA A 137 -1.44 -3.84 -17.69
N GLU A 138 -1.89 -2.66 -18.13
CA GLU A 138 -1.11 -1.42 -18.06
C GLU A 138 -0.66 -1.17 -16.60
N GLN A 139 0.65 -1.16 -16.39
CA GLN A 139 1.26 -1.03 -15.07
C GLN A 139 1.57 0.44 -14.79
N SER A 140 1.21 0.90 -13.59
CA SER A 140 1.60 2.21 -13.07
C SER A 140 2.40 2.05 -11.77
N TYR A 141 2.82 3.14 -11.13
CA TYR A 141 3.41 3.09 -9.78
C TYR A 141 2.39 2.74 -8.68
N ILE A 142 1.10 2.59 -8.99
CA ILE A 142 0.08 2.12 -8.06
C ILE A 142 -0.65 0.92 -8.66
N LEU A 143 -1.16 0.06 -7.79
CA LEU A 143 -1.86 -1.17 -8.17
C LEU A 143 -1.02 -2.02 -9.16
N ASN A 144 0.29 -2.08 -8.92
CA ASN A 144 1.25 -2.76 -9.78
C ASN A 144 1.24 -4.27 -9.49
N ARG A 145 1.14 -5.08 -10.55
CA ARG A 145 1.04 -6.54 -10.44
C ARG A 145 2.36 -7.20 -10.82
N VAL A 146 2.79 -8.12 -9.97
CA VAL A 146 4.06 -8.83 -10.13
C VAL A 146 3.91 -10.28 -9.67
N THR A 147 4.81 -11.14 -10.13
CA THR A 147 4.87 -12.51 -9.61
C THR A 147 5.63 -12.54 -8.27
N PRO A 148 5.29 -13.44 -7.34
CA PRO A 148 6.05 -13.64 -6.11
C PRO A 148 7.55 -13.84 -6.35
N GLU A 149 7.91 -14.65 -7.36
CA GLU A 149 9.31 -14.91 -7.69
C GLU A 149 10.05 -13.63 -8.09
N SER A 150 9.42 -12.76 -8.89
CA SER A 150 10.04 -11.51 -9.33
C SER A 150 10.30 -10.57 -8.16
N ILE A 151 9.33 -10.42 -7.25
CA ILE A 151 9.47 -9.44 -6.17
C ILE A 151 10.39 -9.94 -5.04
N LEU A 152 10.44 -11.25 -4.80
CA LEU A 152 11.40 -11.86 -3.87
C LEU A 152 12.86 -11.66 -4.33
N LYS A 153 13.13 -11.47 -5.62
CA LYS A 153 14.48 -11.15 -6.11
C LYS A 153 14.88 -9.70 -5.83
N MET A 154 13.91 -8.81 -5.66
CA MET A 154 14.12 -7.36 -5.60
C MET A 154 14.04 -6.77 -4.19
N ARG A 155 13.36 -7.46 -3.26
CA ARG A 155 13.11 -7.00 -1.88
C ARG A 155 13.48 -8.06 -0.85
N ASP A 156 13.84 -7.57 0.33
CA ASP A 156 14.14 -8.43 1.49
C ASP A 156 13.06 -8.37 2.58
N ASN A 157 12.20 -7.35 2.55
CA ASN A 157 11.14 -7.14 3.54
C ASN A 157 9.81 -6.77 2.87
N PHE A 158 8.72 -7.27 3.45
CA PHE A 158 7.40 -7.27 2.82
C PHE A 158 6.33 -6.90 3.84
N TRP A 159 5.51 -5.92 3.50
CA TRP A 159 4.21 -5.77 4.12
C TRP A 159 3.21 -6.54 3.28
N ILE A 160 2.48 -7.48 3.89
CA ILE A 160 1.50 -8.32 3.21
C ILE A 160 0.17 -8.21 3.95
N ASP A 161 -0.87 -7.84 3.22
CA ASP A 161 -2.25 -7.98 3.65
C ASP A 161 -2.66 -9.46 3.48
N THR A 162 -2.77 -10.19 4.59
CA THR A 162 -2.99 -11.64 4.54
C THR A 162 -4.47 -12.02 4.49
N ARG A 163 -5.37 -11.08 4.19
CA ARG A 163 -6.77 -11.41 3.93
C ARG A 163 -6.85 -12.26 2.66
N ILE A 164 -7.53 -13.38 2.75
CA ILE A 164 -7.80 -14.24 1.60
C ILE A 164 -9.04 -13.66 0.91
N CYS A 165 -8.86 -13.21 -0.34
CA CYS A 165 -9.92 -12.68 -1.19
C CYS A 165 -10.52 -13.79 -2.05
#